data_AF-A0A4Y8AJM4-F1
#
_entry.id   AF-A0A4Y8AJM4-F1
#
_cell.length_a   1.000
_cell.length_b   1.000
_cell.length_c   1.000
_cell.angle_alpha   90.00
_cell.angle_beta   90.00
_cell.angle_gamma   90.00
#
_symmetry.space_group_name_H-M   'P 1'
#
loop_
_entity.id
_entity.type
_entity.pdbx_description
1 polymer ?
#
loop_
_entity_poly.entity_id
_entity_poly.type
_entity_poly.pdbx_seq_one_letter_code
_entity_poly.pdbx_strand_id
1 'polypeptide(L)' 'MSSITKFGAINAPKPIWATWLFRSVAILTTVASFWVESTTIITNEIKVEVILALKSVDILVLGFSNLFGVIVTEEQET' A
#
# COMPACT_ATOMS: atom_id res chain seq x y z
N MET A 1 9.86 -15.10 -27.74
CA MET A 1 8.80 -14.21 -28.24
C MET A 1 8.31 -13.37 -27.06
N SER A 2 8.61 -12.07 -27.06
CA SER A 2 8.17 -11.00 -26.12
C SER A 2 7.57 -11.40 -24.75
N SER A 3 8.38 -11.38 -23.67
CA SER A 3 7.87 -11.40 -22.28
C SER A 3 7.53 -9.98 -21.82
N ILE A 4 6.29 -9.53 -22.07
CA ILE A 4 5.74 -8.33 -21.45
C ILE A 4 5.02 -8.77 -20.18
N THR A 5 5.60 -8.50 -19.03
CA THR A 5 4.87 -8.56 -17.75
C THR A 5 4.91 -7.18 -17.12
N LYS A 6 3.86 -6.38 -17.35
CA LYS A 6 3.75 -5.03 -16.80
C LYS A 6 2.87 -4.93 -15.55
N PHE A 7 2.06 -5.94 -15.24
CA PHE A 7 1.24 -6.00 -14.03
C PHE A 7 1.03 -7.47 -13.64
N GLY A 8 0.96 -7.78 -12.34
CA GLY A 8 0.64 -9.13 -11.88
C GLY A 8 -0.73 -9.56 -12.40
N ALA A 9 -0.88 -10.84 -12.78
CA ALA A 9 -2.18 -11.38 -13.14
C ALA A 9 -3.18 -11.18 -11.98
N ILE A 10 -4.45 -10.89 -12.31
CA ILE A 10 -5.52 -10.79 -11.31
C ILE A 10 -5.57 -12.11 -10.54
N ASN A 11 -5.51 -12.06 -9.20
CA ASN A 11 -5.37 -13.21 -8.28
C ASN A 11 -4.02 -13.95 -8.27
N ALA A 12 -2.95 -13.42 -8.87
CA ALA A 12 -1.61 -13.96 -8.63
C ALA A 12 -1.24 -13.81 -7.14
N PRO A 13 -0.53 -14.79 -6.55
CA PRO A 13 -0.04 -14.65 -5.19
C PRO A 13 0.85 -13.41 -5.09
N LYS A 14 0.56 -12.52 -4.13
CA LYS A 14 1.36 -11.32 -3.92
C LYS A 14 2.68 -11.68 -3.26
N PRO A 15 3.78 -10.98 -3.60
CA PRO A 15 5.04 -11.20 -2.92
C PRO A 15 4.97 -10.73 -1.46
N ILE A 16 5.66 -11.45 -0.57
CA ILE A 16 5.66 -11.20 0.87
C ILE A 16 6.13 -9.77 1.18
N TRP A 17 7.14 -9.26 0.46
CA TRP A 17 7.67 -7.91 0.67
C TRP A 17 6.63 -6.81 0.43
N ALA A 18 5.75 -6.96 -0.56
CA ALA A 18 4.71 -5.96 -0.86
C ALA A 18 3.67 -5.90 0.27
N THR A 19 3.40 -7.03 0.90
CA THR A 19 2.53 -7.10 2.09
C THR A 19 3.14 -6.38 3.27
N TRP A 20 4.43 -6.61 3.55
CA TRP A 20 5.11 -5.98 4.66
C TRP A 20 5.24 -4.48 4.45
N LEU A 21 5.53 -4.04 3.23
CA LEU A 21 5.59 -2.62 2.88
C LEU A 21 4.24 -1.93 3.15
N PHE A 22 3.13 -2.51 2.68
CA PHE A 22 1.79 -1.99 2.97
C PHE A 22 1.54 -1.88 4.48
N ARG A 23 1.85 -2.94 5.25
CA ARG A 23 1.66 -2.94 6.70
C ARG A 23 2.48 -1.86 7.40
N SER A 24 3.74 -1.67 7.00
CA SER A 24 4.61 -0.63 7.55
C SER A 24 4.06 0.76 7.28
N VAL A 25 3.62 1.03 6.04
CA VAL A 25 3.03 2.33 5.69
C VAL A 25 1.75 2.58 6.48
N ALA A 26 0.84 1.60 6.54
CA ALA A 26 -0.42 1.71 7.28
C ALA A 26 -0.22 1.97 8.78
N ILE A 27 0.82 1.38 9.38
CA ILE A 27 1.17 1.65 10.77
C ILE A 27 1.67 3.09 10.92
N LEU A 28 2.59 3.53 10.06
CA LEU A 28 3.15 4.88 10.11
C LEU A 28 2.10 5.98 9.92
N THR A 29 1.20 5.82 8.94
CA THR A 29 0.11 6.78 8.69
C THR A 29 -0.89 6.80 9.83
N THR A 30 -1.13 5.66 10.50
CA THR A 30 -1.97 5.58 11.69
C THR A 30 -1.35 6.30 12.88
N VAL A 31 -0.06 6.10 13.14
CA VAL A 31 0.68 6.84 14.17
C VAL A 31 0.66 8.34 13.88
N ALA A 32 0.88 8.74 12.62
CA ALA A 32 0.80 10.13 12.21
C ALA A 32 -0.61 10.71 12.41
N SER A 33 -1.66 9.94 12.13
CA SER A 33 -3.05 10.37 12.36
C SER A 33 -3.32 10.63 13.84
N PHE A 34 -2.87 9.75 14.74
CA PHE A 34 -3.01 9.97 16.18
C PHE A 34 -2.23 11.20 16.66
N TRP A 35 -1.04 11.44 16.10
CA TRP A 35 -0.26 12.62 16.42
C TRP A 35 -0.98 13.92 15.97
N VAL A 36 -1.49 13.95 14.74
CA VAL A 36 -2.27 15.08 14.19
C VAL A 36 -3.53 15.33 15.02
N GLU A 37 -4.21 14.29 15.47
CA GLU A 37 -5.40 14.46 16.30
C GLU A 37 -5.06 15.00 17.69
N SER A 38 -3.94 14.54 18.27
CA SER A 38 -3.49 14.93 19.61
C SER A 38 -2.95 16.36 19.72
N THR A 39 -2.47 16.95 18.62
CA THR A 39 -1.87 18.28 18.65
C THR A 39 -2.92 19.37 18.85
N THR A 40 -2.66 20.34 19.71
CA THR A 40 -3.54 21.51 19.92
C THR A 40 -3.19 22.68 18.99
N ILE A 41 -2.16 22.52 18.17
CA ILE A 41 -1.61 23.58 17.31
C ILE A 41 -2.49 23.83 16.09
N ILE A 42 -3.22 22.80 15.64
CA ILE A 42 -4.00 22.81 14.40
C ILE A 42 -5.50 22.87 14.73
N THR A 43 -6.26 23.64 13.96
CA THR A 43 -7.73 23.70 14.08
C THR A 43 -8.38 22.38 13.65
N ASN A 44 -9.54 22.05 14.23
CA ASN A 44 -10.19 20.75 14.01
C ASN A 44 -10.55 20.48 12.54
N GLU A 45 -10.93 21.51 11.78
CA GLU A 45 -11.26 21.39 10.35
C GLU A 45 -10.07 20.88 9.53
N ILE A 46 -8.88 21.46 9.78
CA ILE A 46 -7.65 21.08 9.08
C ILE A 46 -7.21 19.67 9.50
N LYS A 47 -7.39 19.29 10.76
CA LYS A 47 -7.08 17.92 11.22
C LYS A 47 -7.89 16.88 10.46
N VAL A 48 -9.19 17.11 10.30
CA VAL A 48 -10.09 16.20 9.58
C VAL A 48 -9.62 16.03 8.12
N GLU A 49 -9.27 17.12 7.43
CA GLU A 49 -8.75 17.05 6.07
C GLU A 49 -7.43 16.27 5.99
N VAL A 50 -6.49 16.53 6.90
CA VAL A 50 -5.18 15.84 6.94
C VAL A 50 -5.35 14.35 7.22
N ILE A 51 -6.24 13.97 8.15
CA ILE A 51 -6.51 12.57 8.46
C ILE A 51 -7.19 11.88 7.28
N LEU A 52 -8.14 12.53 6.61
CA LEU A 52 -8.75 12.01 5.38
C LEU A 52 -7.70 11.80 4.28
N ALA A 53 -6.80 12.76 4.08
CA ALA A 53 -5.70 12.62 3.13
C ALA A 53 -4.81 11.42 3.48
N LEU A 54 -4.39 11.27 4.74
CA LEU A 54 -3.61 10.11 5.22
C LEU A 54 -4.33 8.78 4.95
N LYS A 55 -5.64 8.70 5.19
CA LYS A 55 -6.41 7.47 4.96
C LYS A 55 -6.62 7.17 3.49
N SER A 56 -6.74 8.18 2.63
CA SER A 56 -6.77 7.97 1.18
C SER A 56 -5.45 7.40 0.65
N VAL A 57 -4.31 7.83 1.21
CA VAL A 57 -2.99 7.27 0.90
C VAL A 57 -2.93 5.79 1.30
N ASP A 58 -3.45 5.41 2.47
CA ASP A 58 -3.50 4.00 2.90
C ASP A 58 -4.22 3.11 1.88
N ILE A 59 -5.35 3.57 1.33
CA ILE A 59 -6.14 2.85 0.34
C ILE A 59 -5.37 2.72 -0.98
N LEU A 60 -4.68 3.78 -1.42
CA LEU A 60 -3.86 3.73 -2.62
C LEU A 60 -2.71 2.73 -2.47
N VAL A 61 -2.01 2.76 -1.33
CA VAL A 61 -0.89 1.84 -1.05
C VAL A 61 -1.37 0.40 -0.94
N LEU A 62 -2.56 0.16 -0.37
CA LEU A 62 -3.19 -1.15 -0.40
C LEU A 62 -3.45 -1.62 -1.84
N GLY A 63 -4.07 -0.75 -2.65
CA GLY A 63 -4.30 -1.01 -4.08
C GLY A 63 -3.01 -1.37 -4.81
N PHE A 64 -1.98 -0.53 -4.69
CA PHE A 64 -0.66 -0.79 -5.30
C PHE A 64 -0.02 -2.08 -4.80
N SER A 65 -0.12 -2.39 -3.50
CA SER A 65 0.45 -3.64 -2.94
C SER A 65 -0.17 -4.90 -3.56
N ASN A 66 -1.41 -4.82 -4.04
CA ASN A 66 -2.13 -5.91 -4.68
C ASN A 66 -1.89 -5.98 -6.20
N LEU A 67 -1.25 -4.97 -6.82
CA LEU A 67 -0.89 -4.99 -8.24
C LEU A 67 0.43 -5.75 -8.51
N PHE A 68 1.22 -6.02 -7.47
CA PHE A 68 2.41 -6.85 -7.56
C PHE A 68 2.01 -8.33 -7.48
N GLY A 69 2.09 -9.05 -8.59
CA GLY A 69 1.92 -10.50 -8.65
C GLY A 69 3.26 -11.21 -8.80
N VAL A 70 3.40 -12.38 -8.18
CA VAL A 70 4.52 -13.28 -8.44
C VAL A 70 4.32 -13.93 -9.81
N ILE A 71 5.26 -13.71 -10.73
CA ILE A 71 5.32 -14.45 -11.98
C ILE A 71 6.00 -15.78 -11.64
N VAL A 72 5.24 -16.87 -11.61
CA VAL A 72 5.83 -18.22 -11.54
C VAL A 72 6.37 -18.50 -12.93
N THR A 73 7.69 -18.35 -13.11
CA THR A 73 8.36 -18.95 -14.27
C THR A 73 8.30 -20.45 -14.02
N GLU A 74 7.44 -21.16 -14.75
CA GLU A 74 7.55 -22.61 -14.82
C GLU A 74 8.94 -22.91 -15.40
N GLU A 75 9.86 -23.36 -14.55
CA GLU A 75 11.07 -24.02 -15.01
C GLU A 75 10.60 -25.24 -15.81
N GLN A 76 10.77 -25.19 -17.13
CA GLN A 76 10.64 -26.38 -17.96
C GLN A 76 11.74 -27.35 -17.51
N GLU A 77 11.39 -28.27 -16.61
CA GLU A 77 12.16 -29.48 -16.37
C GLU A 77 12.26 -30.25 -17.69
N THR A 78 13.46 -30.28 -18.26
CA THR A 78 13.86 -31.12 -19.41
C THR A 78 13.96 -32.59 -19.02
#